data_AF-A0A954X1K6-F1
#
_entry.id   AF-A0A954X1K6-F1
#
_cell.length_a   1.000
_cell.length_b   1.000
_cell.length_c   1.000
_cell.angle_alpha   90.00
_cell.angle_beta   90.00
_cell.angle_gamma   90.00
#
_symmetry.space_group_name_H-M   'P 1'
#
loop_
_entity.id
_entity.type
_entity.pdbx_description
1 polymer ?
#
loop_
_entity_poly.entity_id
_entity_poly.type
_entity_poly.pdbx_seq_one_letter_code
_entity_poly.pdbx_strand_id
1 'polypeptide(L)' 'DGPMPVILMGVVMTLVGLVFAAIFAAGPLLPRKRWVWIYGIVVIAIGLTSICTLPFSVFLLIFWLKPEAKAYYGHL' A
#
# COMPACT_ATOMS: atom_id res chain seq x y z
N ASP A 1 13.69 -33.55 7.55
CA ASP A 1 13.07 -32.21 7.40
C ASP A 1 13.44 -31.35 8.60
N GLY A 2 14.59 -30.66 8.54
CA GLY A 2 15.06 -29.83 9.67
C GLY A 2 14.17 -28.60 9.89
N PRO A 3 14.20 -27.93 11.06
CA PRO A 3 13.38 -26.74 11.36
C PRO A 3 13.86 -25.45 10.67
N MET A 4 15.08 -25.46 10.13
CA MET A 4 15.72 -24.31 9.46
C MET A 4 14.93 -23.66 8.30
N PRO A 5 14.26 -24.39 7.38
CA PRO A 5 13.52 -23.77 6.28
C PRO A 5 12.26 -23.04 6.75
N VAL A 6 11.65 -23.47 7.86
CA VAL A 6 10.45 -22.82 8.42
C VAL A 6 10.81 -21.48 9.08
N ILE A 7 11.91 -21.48 9.85
CA ILE A 7 12.42 -20.25 10.47
C ILE A 7 12.88 -19.26 9.38
N LEU A 8 13.57 -19.74 8.34
CA LEU A 8 14.00 -18.89 7.24
C LEU A 8 12.81 -18.26 6.50
N MET A 9 11.79 -19.06 6.15
CA MET A 9 10.55 -18.56 5.55
C MET A 9 9.84 -17.54 6.46
N GLY A 10 9.77 -17.82 7.77
CA GLY A 10 9.16 -16.91 8.74
C GLY A 10 9.86 -15.56 8.83
N VAL A 11 11.20 -15.55 8.86
CA VAL A 11 12.00 -14.32 8.83
C VAL A 11 11.79 -13.56 7.53
N VAL A 12 11.83 -14.25 6.38
CA VAL A 12 11.62 -13.61 5.07
C VAL A 12 10.23 -12.97 4.98
N MET A 13 9.18 -13.70 5.35
CA MET A 13 7.82 -13.15 5.34
C MET A 13 7.65 -11.97 6.30
N THR A 14 8.31 -12.01 7.46
CA THR A 14 8.29 -10.91 8.43
C THR A 14 8.99 -9.66 7.87
N LEU A 15 10.14 -9.82 7.23
CA LEU A 15 10.86 -8.70 6.59
C LEU A 15 10.04 -8.08 5.46
N VAL A 16 9.44 -8.91 4.60
CA VAL A 16 8.57 -8.44 3.52
C VAL A 16 7.34 -7.71 4.09
N GLY A 17 6.69 -8.29 5.10
CA GLY A 17 5.56 -7.69 5.78
C GLY A 17 5.91 -6.35 6.43
N LEU A 18 7.10 -6.23 7.03
CA LEU A 18 7.59 -4.99 7.63
C LEU A 18 7.79 -3.88 6.59
N VAL A 19 8.37 -4.22 5.43
CA VAL A 19 8.54 -3.27 4.33
C VAL A 19 7.17 -2.77 3.84
N PHE A 20 6.21 -3.67 3.64
CA PHE A 20 4.85 -3.29 3.26
C PHE A 20 4.16 -2.44 4.32
N ALA A 21 4.30 -2.79 5.59
CA ALA A 21 3.75 -2.02 6.71
C ALA A 21 4.34 -0.61 6.74
N ALA A 22 5.65 -0.46 6.53
CA ALA A 22 6.30 0.85 6.46
C ALA A 22 5.79 1.70 5.29
N ILE A 23 5.60 1.09 4.11
CA ILE A 23 5.05 1.76 2.92
C ILE A 23 3.62 2.26 3.18
N PHE A 24 2.77 1.45 3.82
CA PHE A 24 1.42 1.86 4.20
C PHE A 24 1.39 2.90 5.32
N ALA A 25 2.24 2.75 6.35
CA ALA A 25 2.35 3.68 7.47
C ALA A 25 2.94 5.04 7.06
N ALA A 26 3.72 5.09 5.97
CA ALA A 26 4.19 6.34 5.41
C ALA A 26 3.02 7.20 4.86
N GLY A 27 1.94 6.59 4.36
CA GLY A 27 0.78 7.28 3.79
C GLY A 27 0.30 8.53 4.56
N PRO A 28 0.00 8.45 5.87
CA PRO A 28 -0.42 9.60 6.67
C PRO A 28 0.69 10.63 6.99
N LEU A 29 1.96 10.26 6.86
CA LEU A 29 3.11 11.13 7.12
C LEU A 29 3.54 11.92 5.87
N LEU A 30 3.02 11.58 4.69
CA LEU A 30 3.42 12.23 3.44
C LEU A 30 2.81 13.65 3.30
N PRO A 31 3.63 14.67 2.94
CA PRO A 31 3.18 16.06 2.80
C PRO A 31 2.23 16.23 1.61
N ARG A 32 1.22 17.10 1.72
CA ARG A 32 0.22 17.38 0.65
C ARG A 32 0.89 17.91 -0.64
N LYS A 33 1.30 16.99 -1.52
CA LYS A 33 1.92 17.26 -2.83
C LYS A 33 1.31 16.33 -3.89
N ARG A 34 1.29 16.78 -5.14
CA ARG A 34 0.78 16.01 -6.30
C ARG A 34 1.37 14.60 -6.41
N TRP A 35 2.66 14.43 -6.09
CA TRP A 35 3.33 13.13 -6.10
C TRP A 35 2.77 12.11 -5.09
N VAL A 36 2.16 12.58 -4.00
CA VAL A 36 1.54 11.70 -2.98
C VAL A 36 0.29 11.01 -3.51
N TRP A 37 -0.42 11.66 -4.43
CA TRP A 37 -1.56 11.04 -5.09
C TRP A 37 -1.12 9.82 -5.92
N ILE A 38 -0.01 9.95 -6.67
CA ILE A 38 0.60 8.85 -7.44
C ILE A 38 1.10 7.75 -6.49
N TYR A 39 1.75 8.13 -5.39
CA TYR A 39 2.18 7.18 -4.35
C TYR A 39 1.01 6.35 -3.82
N GLY A 40 -0.11 6.98 -3.46
CA GLY A 40 -1.31 6.29 -3.01
C GLY A 40 -1.84 5.27 -4.03
N ILE A 41 -1.86 5.63 -5.33
CA ILE A 41 -2.24 4.70 -6.40
C ILE A 41 -1.28 3.51 -6.49
N VAL A 42 0.03 3.76 -6.42
CA VAL A 42 1.03 2.67 -6.46
C VAL A 42 0.85 1.73 -5.27
N VAL A 43 0.63 2.26 -4.07
CA VAL A 43 0.40 1.43 -2.87
C VAL A 43 -0.90 0.61 -2.98
N ILE A 44 -1.98 1.21 -3.50
CA ILE A 44 -3.24 0.50 -3.77
C ILE A 44 -3.04 -0.58 -4.84
N ALA A 45 -2.29 -0.30 -5.90
CA ALA A 45 -1.97 -1.25 -6.96
C ALA A 45 -1.18 -2.45 -6.44
N ILE A 46 -0.27 -2.24 -5.49
CA ILE A 46 0.42 -3.34 -4.82
C ILE A 46 -0.57 -4.13 -3.94
N GLY A 47 -1.49 -3.47 -3.23
CA GLY A 47 -2.57 -4.13 -2.48
C GLY A 47 -3.53 -4.96 -3.33
N LEU A 48 -3.73 -4.59 -4.60
CA LEU A 48 -4.55 -5.34 -5.57
C LEU A 48 -3.91 -6.67 -6.01
N THR A 49 -2.59 -6.82 -5.85
CA THR A 49 -1.90 -8.08 -6.19
C THR A 49 -2.24 -9.22 -5.23
N SER A 50 -2.81 -8.91 -4.06
CA SER A 50 -3.23 -9.88 -3.06
C SER A 50 -4.75 -10.02 -3.00
N ILE A 51 -5.23 -11.26 -3.15
CA ILE A 51 -6.67 -11.57 -3.21
C ILE A 51 -7.41 -11.20 -1.91
N CYS A 52 -6.71 -11.21 -0.77
CA CYS A 52 -7.28 -10.91 0.54
C CYS A 52 -7.56 -9.42 0.74
N THR A 53 -6.78 -8.54 0.11
CA THR A 53 -6.91 -7.08 0.24
C THR A 53 -7.66 -6.44 -0.93
N LEU A 54 -8.12 -7.23 -1.90
CA LEU A 54 -8.89 -6.76 -3.05
C LEU A 54 -10.09 -5.88 -2.67
N PRO A 55 -11.03 -6.29 -1.79
CA PRO A 55 -12.22 -5.47 -1.53
C PRO A 55 -11.83 -4.11 -0.96
N PHE A 56 -10.90 -4.09 0.00
CA PHE A 56 -10.41 -2.86 0.60
C PHE A 56 -9.67 -1.98 -0.41
N SER A 57 -8.81 -2.57 -1.24
CA SER A 57 -8.04 -1.87 -2.27
C SER A 57 -8.94 -1.27 -3.35
N VAL A 58 -10.00 -1.98 -3.75
CA VAL A 58 -10.99 -1.47 -4.72
C VAL A 58 -11.75 -0.28 -4.13
N PHE A 59 -12.23 -0.39 -2.87
CA PHE A 59 -12.89 0.74 -2.20
C PHE A 59 -11.97 1.96 -2.12
N LEU A 60 -10.72 1.77 -1.72
CA LEU A 60 -9.71 2.84 -1.65
C LEU A 60 -9.43 3.44 -3.02
N LEU A 61 -9.31 2.62 -4.06
CA LEU A 61 -9.08 3.10 -5.43
C LEU A 61 -10.24 3.98 -5.91
N ILE A 62 -11.48 3.56 -5.68
CA ILE A 62 -12.67 4.36 -6.02
C ILE A 62 -12.63 5.71 -5.30
N PHE A 63 -12.31 5.71 -4.00
CA PHE A 63 -12.17 6.94 -3.23
C PHE A 63 -11.03 7.83 -3.74
N TRP A 64 -9.87 7.27 -4.10
CA TRP A 64 -8.70 8.00 -4.59
C TRP A 64 -8.89 8.58 -6.00
N LEU A 65 -9.75 7.93 -6.81
CA LEU A 65 -10.07 8.37 -8.16
C LEU A 65 -11.10 9.51 -8.19
N LYS A 66 -11.85 9.72 -7.10
CA LYS A 66 -12.81 10.82 -7.00
C LYS A 66 -12.12 12.17 -7.24
N PRO A 67 -12.78 13.13 -7.92
CA PRO A 67 -12.24 14.45 -8.20
C PRO A 67 -11.91 15.22 -6.91
N GLU A 68 -12.61 14.93 -5.81
CA GLU A 68 -12.34 15.51 -4.49
C GLU A 68 -10.93 15.20 -3.99
N ALA A 69 -10.49 13.94 -4.12
CA ALA A 69 -9.14 13.51 -3.73
C ALA A 69 -8.08 14.13 -4.66
N LYS A 70 -8.36 14.20 -5.96
CA LYS A 70 -7.48 14.87 -6.93
C LYS A 70 -7.31 16.36 -6.62
N ALA A 71 -8.40 17.06 -6.35
CA ALA A 71 -8.41 18.48 -6.00
C ALA A 71 -7.65 18.75 -4.69
N TYR A 72 -7.77 17.86 -3.70
CA TYR A 72 -7.05 17.96 -2.42
C TYR A 72 -5.52 17.91 -2.58
N TYR A 73 -5.01 17.17 -3.57
CA TYR A 73 -3.59 17.09 -3.91
C TYR A 73 -3.16 18.08 -5.01
N GLY A 74 -4.06 18.98 -5.45
CA GLY A 74 -3.77 20.04 -6.40
C GLY A 74 -3.79 19.62 -7.87
N HIS A 75 -4.46 18.51 -8.20
CA HIS A 75 -4.91 18.18 -9.56
C HIS A 75 -6.29 18.84 -9.76
N LEU A 76 -6.33 19.93 -10.50
CA LEU A 76 -7.57 20.52 -11.03
C LEU A 76 -8.14 19.62 -12.15
#